data_AF-A0A147KKA3-F1
#
_entry.id   AF-A0A147KKA3-F1
#
_cell.length_a   1.000
_cell.length_b   1.000
_cell.length_c   1.000
_cell.angle_alpha   90.00
_cell.angle_beta   90.00
_cell.angle_gamma   90.00
#
_symmetry.space_group_name_H-M   'P 1'
#
loop_
_entity.id
_entity.type
_entity.pdbx_description
1 polymer ?
#
loop_
_entity_poly.entity_id
_entity_poly.type
_entity_poly.pdbx_seq_one_letter_code
_entity_poly.pdbx_strand_id
1 'polypeptide(L)'
;MTDVQVRPTAVSETPPPAQRKRPDVRIAALRRFAVAITVLNIAGYAFLGFEPALICPLVALATGYTVDLGLEYLDARLAGRRPRFAGGPVALVDFLLPAHITALAVSMLLYSGGQIWVVVFGVVVALGSKAVLRVRIGRGERHVLNPSNFGIAVTLFTFTWVGMAPPYQFTENTTGVWDWVLPGIIVATGTLLNSKLTKRMPLIAGWVTGFAAQAVARALLFGAPLAATLAPVTGLAFVLFTNYMVTDPATTPTRPRNQVFFGFAVAAIYGVLTSMHVAFGMFFALVVVCAVRGLYLYGTSRREVA
;
A
#
# COMPACT_ATOMS: atom_id res chain seq x y z
N MET A 1 0.80 70.03 -44.68
CA MET A 1 1.65 68.86 -44.36
C MET A 1 0.90 68.07 -43.31
N THR A 2 0.23 67.01 -43.74
CA THR A 2 -0.74 66.26 -42.94
C THR A 2 -0.12 64.89 -42.69
N ASP A 3 0.22 64.61 -41.43
CA ASP A 3 0.85 63.37 -40.99
C ASP A 3 -0.09 62.17 -41.21
N VAL A 4 0.34 61.24 -42.05
CA VAL A 4 -0.30 59.94 -42.25
C VAL A 4 0.20 59.00 -41.16
N GLN A 5 -0.62 58.75 -40.14
CA GLN A 5 -0.36 57.70 -39.14
C GLN A 5 -0.43 56.31 -39.78
N VAL A 6 0.70 55.62 -39.84
CA VAL A 6 0.79 54.21 -40.18
C VAL A 6 0.35 53.39 -38.96
N ARG A 7 -0.75 52.63 -39.06
CA ARG A 7 -1.18 51.66 -38.05
C ARG A 7 -0.19 50.47 -38.00
N PRO A 8 0.27 50.03 -36.82
CA PRO A 8 1.02 48.78 -36.71
C PRO A 8 0.12 47.59 -37.02
N THR A 9 0.61 46.69 -37.88
CA THR A 9 0.00 45.39 -38.17
C THR A 9 0.02 44.50 -36.92
N ALA A 10 -1.14 43.97 -36.55
CA ALA A 10 -1.28 43.02 -35.45
C ALA A 10 -0.52 41.72 -35.79
N VAL A 11 0.56 41.45 -35.06
CA VAL A 11 1.27 40.17 -35.10
C VAL A 11 0.35 39.13 -34.47
N SER A 12 -0.07 38.12 -35.23
CA SER A 12 -0.88 37.02 -34.69
C SER A 12 0.00 36.14 -33.80
N GLU A 13 -0.12 36.26 -32.48
CA GLU A 13 0.53 35.31 -31.57
C GLU A 13 -0.08 33.92 -31.76
N THR A 14 0.74 32.99 -32.25
CA THR A 14 0.38 31.58 -32.31
C THR A 14 0.24 31.06 -30.87
N PRO A 15 -0.88 30.40 -30.49
CA PRO A 15 -1.05 29.93 -29.13
C PRO A 15 0.08 28.94 -28.77
N PRO A 16 0.67 29.03 -27.57
CA PRO A 16 1.77 28.18 -27.18
C PRO A 16 1.36 26.70 -27.30
N PRO A 17 2.25 25.83 -27.81
CA PRO A 17 1.94 24.42 -28.00
C PRO A 17 1.47 23.82 -26.67
N ALA A 18 0.30 23.19 -26.69
CA ALA A 18 -0.30 22.56 -25.52
C ALA A 18 0.73 21.66 -24.84
N GLN A 19 1.15 22.03 -23.63
CA GLN A 19 2.09 21.24 -22.84
C GLN A 19 1.54 19.82 -22.71
N ARG A 20 2.19 18.85 -23.36
CA ARG A 20 1.90 17.43 -23.17
C ARG A 20 1.94 17.15 -21.67
N LYS A 21 0.77 16.88 -21.07
CA LYS A 21 0.63 16.44 -19.67
C LYS A 21 1.63 15.31 -19.45
N ARG A 22 2.66 15.56 -18.63
CA ARG A 22 3.64 14.52 -18.27
C ARG A 22 2.86 13.31 -17.74
N PRO A 23 3.19 12.07 -18.16
CA PRO A 23 2.54 10.88 -17.65
C PRO A 23 2.56 10.90 -16.12
N ASP A 24 1.38 10.75 -15.50
CA ASP A 24 1.32 10.71 -14.05
C ASP A 24 1.99 9.41 -13.57
N VAL A 25 3.24 9.55 -13.13
CA VAL A 25 4.10 8.45 -12.65
C VAL A 25 3.37 7.61 -11.59
N ARG A 26 2.49 8.26 -10.80
CA ARG A 26 1.66 7.59 -9.79
C ARG A 26 0.64 6.64 -10.42
N ILE A 27 -0.08 7.07 -11.44
CA ILE A 27 -1.07 6.24 -12.14
C ILE A 27 -0.36 5.07 -12.83
N ALA A 28 0.77 5.33 -13.48
CA ALA A 28 1.58 4.27 -14.10
C ALA A 28 2.03 3.21 -13.07
N ALA A 29 2.46 3.64 -11.88
CA ALA A 29 2.82 2.72 -10.79
C ALA A 29 1.60 1.93 -10.29
N LEU A 30 0.46 2.59 -10.08
CA LEU A 30 -0.78 1.93 -9.65
C LEU A 30 -1.27 0.88 -10.66
N ARG A 31 -1.25 1.19 -11.97
CA ARG A 31 -1.64 0.23 -13.01
C ARG A 31 -0.74 -1.01 -13.00
N ARG A 32 0.58 -0.82 -12.95
CA ARG A 32 1.54 -1.94 -12.90
C ARG A 32 1.33 -2.78 -11.65
N PHE A 33 1.06 -2.15 -10.52
CA PHE A 33 0.84 -2.87 -9.27
C PHE A 33 -0.49 -3.63 -9.28
N ALA A 34 -1.57 -3.00 -9.76
CA ALA A 34 -2.86 -3.66 -9.95
C ALA A 34 -2.75 -4.88 -10.87
N VAL A 35 -2.03 -4.77 -11.98
CA VAL A 35 -1.78 -5.93 -12.86
C VAL A 35 -0.98 -7.01 -12.12
N ALA A 36 0.10 -6.64 -11.43
CA ALA A 36 0.95 -7.60 -10.73
C ALA A 36 0.20 -8.39 -9.65
N ILE A 37 -0.58 -7.71 -8.80
CA ILE A 37 -1.34 -8.38 -7.73
C ILE A 37 -2.46 -9.25 -8.30
N THR A 38 -3.07 -8.86 -9.41
CA THR A 38 -4.11 -9.65 -10.09
C THR A 38 -3.54 -10.89 -10.73
N VAL A 39 -2.41 -10.76 -11.44
CA VAL A 39 -1.70 -11.91 -11.99
C VAL A 39 -1.25 -12.85 -10.87
N LEU A 40 -0.73 -12.31 -9.75
CA LEU A 40 -0.35 -13.12 -8.60
C LEU A 40 -1.55 -13.85 -7.97
N ASN A 41 -2.71 -13.20 -7.86
CA ASN A 41 -3.91 -13.87 -7.34
C ASN A 41 -4.38 -14.97 -8.29
N ILE A 42 -4.47 -14.70 -9.60
CA ILE A 42 -4.84 -15.70 -10.60
C ILE A 42 -3.88 -16.88 -10.57
N ALA A 43 -2.57 -16.62 -10.57
CA ALA A 43 -1.54 -17.65 -10.45
C ALA A 43 -1.63 -18.39 -9.10
N GLY A 44 -1.97 -17.68 -8.02
CA GLY A 44 -2.19 -18.22 -6.70
C GLY A 44 -3.22 -19.34 -6.68
N TYR A 45 -4.39 -19.04 -7.25
CA TYR A 45 -5.49 -19.99 -7.37
C TYR A 45 -5.25 -21.08 -8.42
N ALA A 46 -4.55 -20.78 -9.51
CA ALA A 46 -4.34 -21.73 -10.59
C ALA A 46 -3.15 -22.68 -10.34
N PHE A 47 -2.09 -22.21 -9.68
CA PHE A 47 -0.78 -22.89 -9.67
C PHE A 47 -0.05 -22.90 -8.32
N LEU A 48 -0.30 -21.97 -7.38
CA LEU A 48 0.51 -21.89 -6.15
C LEU A 48 -0.08 -22.67 -4.97
N GLY A 49 -1.40 -22.81 -4.93
CA GLY A 49 -2.11 -23.50 -3.85
C GLY A 49 -2.82 -22.55 -2.88
N PHE A 50 -3.40 -21.45 -3.37
CA PHE A 50 -4.25 -20.60 -2.54
C PHE A 50 -5.43 -21.42 -1.98
N GLU A 51 -5.46 -21.54 -0.67
CA GLU A 51 -6.43 -22.34 0.08
C GLU A 51 -7.85 -21.74 0.14
N PRO A 52 -8.05 -20.40 0.24
CA PRO A 52 -9.40 -19.83 0.28
C PRO A 52 -10.23 -20.15 -0.96
N ALA A 53 -11.55 -20.06 -0.90
CA ALA A 53 -12.40 -20.26 -2.08
C ALA A 53 -12.27 -19.08 -3.07
N LEU A 54 -12.44 -19.36 -4.38
CA LEU A 54 -12.41 -18.34 -5.46
C LEU A 54 -13.44 -17.21 -5.28
N ILE A 55 -14.49 -17.45 -4.51
CA ILE A 55 -15.49 -16.43 -4.19
C ILE A 55 -14.93 -15.31 -3.29
N CYS A 56 -13.91 -15.59 -2.47
CA CYS A 56 -13.30 -14.61 -1.56
C CYS A 56 -12.74 -13.37 -2.28
N PRO A 57 -11.83 -13.49 -3.27
CA PRO A 57 -11.30 -12.33 -3.98
C PRO A 57 -12.36 -11.61 -4.82
N LEU A 58 -13.35 -12.34 -5.35
CA LEU A 58 -14.45 -11.73 -6.11
C LEU A 58 -15.35 -10.88 -5.23
N VAL A 59 -15.73 -11.39 -4.05
CA VAL A 59 -16.51 -10.64 -3.06
C VAL A 59 -15.69 -9.47 -2.48
N ALA A 60 -14.39 -9.66 -2.25
CA ALA A 60 -13.51 -8.59 -1.83
C ALA A 60 -13.45 -7.45 -2.86
N LEU A 61 -13.33 -7.78 -4.15
CA LEU A 61 -13.34 -6.79 -5.24
C LEU A 61 -14.68 -6.08 -5.35
N ALA A 62 -15.79 -6.82 -5.34
CA ALA A 62 -17.13 -6.25 -5.38
C ALA A 62 -17.36 -5.29 -4.20
N THR A 63 -16.99 -5.72 -2.99
CA THR A 63 -17.05 -4.88 -1.78
C THR A 63 -16.18 -3.64 -1.94
N GLY A 64 -14.93 -3.81 -2.38
CA GLY A 64 -13.97 -2.73 -2.51
C GLY A 64 -14.43 -1.65 -3.49
N TYR A 65 -14.95 -2.07 -4.64
CA TYR A 65 -15.48 -1.14 -5.65
C TYR A 65 -16.72 -0.41 -5.15
N THR A 66 -17.67 -1.13 -4.55
CA THR A 66 -18.89 -0.54 -4.01
C THR A 66 -18.58 0.50 -2.94
N VAL A 67 -17.66 0.18 -2.01
CA VAL A 67 -17.26 1.09 -0.93
C VAL A 67 -16.52 2.31 -1.47
N ASP A 68 -15.50 2.15 -2.34
CA ASP A 68 -14.72 3.29 -2.84
C ASP A 68 -15.57 4.21 -3.74
N LEU A 69 -16.48 3.65 -4.56
CA LEU A 69 -17.43 4.43 -5.35
C LEU A 69 -18.45 5.17 -4.47
N GLY A 70 -19.00 4.49 -3.47
CA GLY A 70 -19.97 5.07 -2.54
C GLY A 70 -19.38 6.22 -1.73
N LEU A 71 -18.17 6.04 -1.19
CA LEU A 71 -17.46 7.07 -0.43
C LEU A 71 -17.10 8.28 -1.30
N GLU A 72 -16.62 8.07 -2.53
CA GLU A 72 -16.33 9.17 -3.46
C GLU A 72 -17.60 9.89 -3.93
N TYR A 73 -18.69 9.17 -4.16
CA TYR A 73 -19.97 9.78 -4.50
C TYR A 73 -20.47 10.68 -3.38
N LEU A 74 -20.43 10.20 -2.13
CA LEU A 74 -20.84 10.98 -0.95
C LEU A 74 -19.94 12.21 -0.76
N ASP A 75 -18.62 12.03 -0.80
CA ASP A 75 -17.65 13.13 -0.68
C ASP A 75 -17.82 14.17 -1.81
N ALA A 76 -18.09 13.71 -3.04
CA ALA A 76 -18.33 14.60 -4.16
C ALA A 76 -19.63 15.40 -4.01
N ARG A 77 -20.71 14.75 -3.57
CA ARG A 77 -22.00 15.40 -3.31
C ARG A 77 -21.89 16.45 -2.21
N LEU A 78 -21.23 16.12 -1.10
CA LEU A 78 -21.05 17.05 0.03
C LEU A 78 -20.18 18.26 -0.35
N ALA A 79 -19.17 18.06 -1.18
CA ALA A 79 -18.28 19.13 -1.65
C ALA A 79 -18.79 19.88 -2.89
N GLY A 80 -20.01 19.58 -3.39
CA GLY A 80 -20.57 20.22 -4.59
C GLY A 80 -19.74 20.01 -5.86
N ARG A 81 -18.90 18.96 -5.90
CA ARG A 81 -17.98 18.65 -7.00
C ARG A 81 -18.48 17.46 -7.81
N ARG A 82 -18.04 17.34 -9.05
CA ARG A 82 -18.29 16.12 -9.83
C ARG A 82 -17.45 14.95 -9.27
N PRO A 83 -18.00 13.72 -9.16
CA PRO A 83 -17.22 12.55 -8.76
C PRO A 83 -16.03 12.32 -9.70
N ARG A 84 -14.89 11.90 -9.15
CA ARG A 84 -13.66 11.68 -9.92
C ARG A 84 -13.80 10.60 -10.99
N PHE A 85 -14.65 9.61 -10.75
CA PHE A 85 -14.93 8.54 -11.71
C PHE A 85 -15.88 8.94 -12.85
N ALA A 86 -16.49 10.13 -12.81
CA ALA A 86 -17.46 10.57 -13.83
C ALA A 86 -16.81 11.07 -15.14
N GLY A 87 -15.48 11.06 -15.24
CA GLY A 87 -14.72 11.53 -16.40
C GLY A 87 -14.62 10.56 -17.58
N GLY A 88 -15.39 9.47 -17.59
CA GLY A 88 -15.38 8.42 -18.62
C GLY A 88 -14.73 7.10 -18.16
N PRO A 89 -14.66 6.08 -19.04
CA PRO A 89 -14.26 4.73 -18.66
C PRO A 89 -12.81 4.63 -18.16
N VAL A 90 -11.89 5.40 -18.75
CA VAL A 90 -10.49 5.43 -18.29
C VAL A 90 -10.38 6.04 -16.90
N ALA A 91 -11.12 7.12 -16.63
CA ALA A 91 -11.15 7.77 -15.32
C ALA A 91 -11.75 6.86 -14.25
N LEU A 92 -12.79 6.08 -14.59
CA LEU A 92 -13.37 5.06 -13.71
C LEU A 92 -12.34 3.97 -13.37
N VAL A 93 -11.67 3.41 -14.37
CA VAL A 93 -10.65 2.37 -14.14
C VAL A 93 -9.52 2.92 -13.28
N ASP A 94 -8.95 4.08 -13.62
CA ASP A 94 -7.86 4.69 -12.86
C ASP A 94 -8.27 5.03 -11.42
N PHE A 95 -9.53 5.41 -11.21
CA PHE A 95 -10.09 5.65 -9.89
C PHE A 95 -10.16 4.36 -9.05
N LEU A 96 -10.54 3.23 -9.66
CA LEU A 96 -10.71 1.95 -8.96
C LEU A 96 -9.40 1.21 -8.65
N LEU A 97 -8.27 1.58 -9.27
CA LEU A 97 -6.97 0.88 -9.06
C LEU A 97 -6.59 0.73 -7.58
N PRO A 98 -6.65 1.76 -6.72
CA PRO A 98 -6.26 1.61 -5.31
C PRO A 98 -7.21 0.68 -4.54
N ALA A 99 -8.51 0.72 -4.85
CA ALA A 99 -9.49 -0.18 -4.23
C ALA A 99 -9.29 -1.63 -4.66
N HIS A 100 -9.00 -1.85 -5.95
CA HIS A 100 -8.66 -3.15 -6.51
C HIS A 100 -7.48 -3.81 -5.79
N ILE A 101 -6.38 -3.05 -5.69
CA ILE A 101 -5.17 -3.47 -4.97
C ILE A 101 -5.47 -3.78 -3.51
N THR A 102 -6.23 -2.91 -2.84
CA THR A 102 -6.56 -3.08 -1.42
C THR A 102 -7.40 -4.33 -1.19
N ALA A 103 -8.44 -4.54 -2.00
CA ALA A 103 -9.32 -5.68 -1.91
C ALA A 103 -8.59 -7.01 -2.13
N LEU A 104 -7.78 -7.11 -3.19
CA LEU A 104 -6.99 -8.32 -3.45
C LEU A 104 -5.95 -8.57 -2.37
N ALA A 105 -5.26 -7.53 -1.88
CA ALA A 105 -4.29 -7.68 -0.80
C ALA A 105 -4.94 -8.19 0.50
N VAL A 106 -6.10 -7.64 0.88
CA VAL A 106 -6.84 -8.08 2.07
C VAL A 106 -7.31 -9.52 1.92
N SER A 107 -7.89 -9.89 0.76
CA SER A 107 -8.36 -11.26 0.51
C SER A 107 -7.24 -12.28 0.46
N MET A 108 -6.08 -11.92 -0.06
CA MET A 108 -4.94 -12.82 -0.25
C MET A 108 -4.15 -13.04 1.05
N LEU A 109 -4.10 -12.03 1.93
CA LEU A 109 -3.24 -12.04 3.12
C LEU A 109 -3.98 -12.38 4.41
N LEU A 110 -5.32 -12.43 4.40
CA LEU A 110 -6.11 -12.94 5.52
C LEU A 110 -6.47 -14.41 5.31
N TYR A 111 -6.26 -15.20 6.35
CA TYR A 111 -6.81 -16.54 6.46
C TYR A 111 -8.09 -16.49 7.28
N SER A 112 -9.24 -16.40 6.61
CA SER A 112 -10.55 -16.22 7.26
C SER A 112 -11.26 -17.52 7.65
N GLY A 113 -10.63 -18.70 7.46
CA GLY A 113 -11.25 -20.00 7.78
C GLY A 113 -12.58 -20.24 7.06
N GLY A 114 -12.72 -19.74 5.83
CA GLY A 114 -13.96 -19.86 5.02
C GLY A 114 -15.02 -18.78 5.30
N GLN A 115 -14.81 -17.88 6.26
CA GLN A 115 -15.76 -16.83 6.59
C GLN A 115 -15.57 -15.62 5.66
N ILE A 116 -16.35 -15.56 4.57
CA ILE A 116 -16.26 -14.49 3.56
C ILE A 116 -16.52 -13.11 4.17
N TRP A 117 -17.43 -13.01 5.14
CA TRP A 117 -17.79 -11.73 5.76
C TRP A 117 -16.60 -11.07 6.51
N VAL A 118 -15.63 -11.85 6.98
CA VAL A 118 -14.39 -11.34 7.59
C VAL A 118 -13.55 -10.58 6.56
N VAL A 119 -13.48 -11.09 5.33
CA VAL A 119 -12.80 -10.41 4.22
C VAL A 119 -13.53 -9.13 3.86
N VAL A 120 -14.87 -9.16 3.81
CA VAL A 120 -15.72 -7.97 3.61
C VAL A 120 -15.41 -6.91 4.67
N PHE A 121 -15.40 -7.31 5.95
CA PHE A 121 -15.06 -6.42 7.06
C PHE A 121 -13.68 -5.78 6.87
N GLY A 122 -12.64 -6.58 6.57
CA GLY A 122 -11.29 -6.08 6.36
C GLY A 122 -11.20 -5.06 5.21
N VAL A 123 -11.92 -5.29 4.10
CA VAL A 123 -11.97 -4.37 2.96
C VAL A 123 -12.70 -3.08 3.29
N VAL A 124 -13.84 -3.16 3.99
CA VAL A 124 -14.61 -1.99 4.43
C VAL A 124 -13.77 -1.13 5.38
N VAL A 125 -13.12 -1.74 6.37
CA VAL A 125 -12.24 -1.02 7.31
C VAL A 125 -11.05 -0.39 6.59
N ALA A 126 -10.44 -1.12 5.64
CA ALA A 126 -9.33 -0.61 4.86
C ALA A 126 -9.70 0.67 4.09
N LEU A 127 -10.77 0.62 3.29
CA LEU A 127 -11.22 1.75 2.47
C LEU A 127 -11.86 2.87 3.29
N GLY A 128 -12.57 2.53 4.37
CA GLY A 128 -13.06 3.49 5.34
C GLY A 128 -11.92 4.30 5.97
N SER A 129 -10.83 3.64 6.38
CA SER A 129 -9.67 4.33 6.96
C SER A 129 -9.00 5.28 5.98
N LYS A 130 -8.89 4.90 4.69
CA LYS A 130 -8.40 5.75 3.59
C LYS A 130 -9.26 7.00 3.39
N ALA A 131 -10.58 6.89 3.60
CA ALA A 131 -11.50 8.01 3.44
C ALA A 131 -11.51 8.94 4.64
N VAL A 132 -11.53 8.39 5.86
CA VAL A 132 -11.72 9.14 7.11
C VAL A 132 -10.40 9.65 7.68
N LEU A 133 -9.35 8.82 7.72
CA LEU A 133 -8.11 9.11 8.44
C LEU A 133 -7.11 9.83 7.54
N ARG A 134 -7.43 11.09 7.23
CA ARG A 134 -6.61 11.98 6.40
C ARG A 134 -6.01 13.12 7.20
N VAL A 135 -4.78 13.49 6.86
CA VAL A 135 -4.08 14.63 7.43
C VAL A 135 -3.62 15.54 6.30
N ARG A 136 -3.62 16.85 6.57
CA ARG A 136 -3.13 17.86 5.62
C ARG A 136 -1.61 17.79 5.54
N ILE A 137 -1.09 17.53 4.34
CA ILE A 137 0.35 17.47 4.06
C ILE A 137 0.63 18.42 2.90
N GLY A 138 1.15 19.62 3.23
CA GLY A 138 1.34 20.70 2.27
C GLY A 138 -0.01 21.24 1.77
N ARG A 139 -0.21 21.26 0.44
CA ARG A 139 -1.43 21.82 -0.19
C ARG A 139 -2.62 20.86 -0.27
N GLY A 140 -2.51 19.63 0.21
CA GLY A 140 -3.59 18.65 0.08
C GLY A 140 -3.69 17.67 1.24
N GLU A 141 -4.80 16.96 1.30
CA GLU A 141 -5.05 15.92 2.29
C GLU A 141 -4.61 14.55 1.77
N ARG A 142 -4.01 13.76 2.67
CA ARG A 142 -3.55 12.40 2.36
C ARG A 142 -3.89 11.48 3.51
N HIS A 143 -4.23 10.24 3.20
CA HIS A 143 -4.37 9.21 4.23
C HIS A 143 -3.00 8.95 4.86
N VAL A 144 -3.00 8.66 6.16
CA VAL A 144 -1.76 8.42 6.93
C VAL A 144 -1.48 6.95 7.17
N LEU A 145 -2.51 6.11 7.14
CA LEU A 145 -2.42 4.65 7.30
C LEU A 145 -2.47 3.96 5.95
N ASN A 146 -1.69 2.89 5.79
CA ASN A 146 -1.76 2.04 4.61
C ASN A 146 -3.12 1.30 4.67
N PRO A 147 -4.01 1.47 3.67
CA PRO A 147 -5.40 0.98 3.76
C PRO A 147 -5.48 -0.53 3.96
N SER A 148 -4.81 -1.32 3.12
CA SER A 148 -4.87 -2.79 3.20
C SER A 148 -4.23 -3.30 4.48
N ASN A 149 -3.07 -2.77 4.86
CA ASN A 149 -2.41 -3.12 6.13
C ASN A 149 -3.29 -2.81 7.33
N PHE A 150 -3.96 -1.65 7.36
CA PHE A 150 -4.85 -1.28 8.46
C PHE A 150 -6.07 -2.19 8.52
N GLY A 151 -6.70 -2.50 7.38
CA GLY A 151 -7.81 -3.46 7.31
C GLY A 151 -7.41 -4.84 7.84
N ILE A 152 -6.24 -5.35 7.44
CA ILE A 152 -5.69 -6.62 7.93
C ILE A 152 -5.45 -6.55 9.44
N ALA A 153 -4.74 -5.52 9.93
CA ALA A 153 -4.44 -5.37 11.35
C ALA A 153 -5.70 -5.31 12.22
N VAL A 154 -6.69 -4.50 11.83
CA VAL A 154 -7.96 -4.40 12.59
C VAL A 154 -8.72 -5.72 12.56
N THR A 155 -8.71 -6.44 11.44
CA THR A 155 -9.35 -7.76 11.34
C THR A 155 -8.70 -8.77 12.28
N LEU A 156 -7.36 -8.85 12.28
CA LEU A 156 -6.59 -9.73 13.16
C LEU A 156 -6.75 -9.35 14.65
N PHE A 157 -6.92 -8.06 14.95
CA PHE A 157 -7.19 -7.61 16.31
C PHE A 157 -8.61 -7.95 16.77
N THR A 158 -9.59 -7.84 15.88
CA THR A 158 -11.01 -8.02 16.20
C THR A 158 -11.41 -9.49 16.28
N PHE A 159 -10.84 -10.32 15.41
CA PHE A 159 -11.18 -11.73 15.29
C PHE A 159 -9.97 -12.60 15.61
N THR A 160 -9.90 -13.06 16.85
CA THR A 160 -8.75 -13.84 17.37
C THR A 160 -8.58 -15.21 16.71
N TRP A 161 -9.61 -15.71 16.01
CA TRP A 161 -9.55 -16.96 15.23
C TRP A 161 -9.07 -16.75 13.78
N VAL A 162 -8.91 -15.50 13.34
CA VAL A 162 -8.44 -15.16 11.99
C VAL A 162 -6.93 -15.08 11.99
N GLY A 163 -6.32 -15.72 11.00
CA GLY A 163 -4.87 -15.74 10.83
C GLY A 163 -4.39 -14.85 9.68
N MET A 164 -3.07 -14.67 9.61
CA MET A 164 -2.42 -14.32 8.36
C MET A 164 -2.45 -15.54 7.43
N ALA A 165 -2.59 -15.28 6.13
CA ALA A 165 -2.47 -16.31 5.13
C ALA A 165 -1.11 -17.05 5.24
N PRO A 166 -1.15 -18.38 5.28
CA PRO A 166 0.01 -19.17 5.66
C PRO A 166 1.11 -19.10 4.58
N PRO A 167 2.40 -19.09 4.96
CA PRO A 167 3.48 -18.97 3.97
C PRO A 167 3.47 -20.03 2.87
N TYR A 168 3.01 -21.25 3.17
CA TYR A 168 3.00 -22.37 2.21
C TYR A 168 2.04 -22.14 1.04
N GLN A 169 0.95 -21.38 1.18
CA GLN A 169 -0.05 -21.21 0.11
C GLN A 169 0.54 -20.63 -1.20
N PHE A 170 1.71 -19.99 -1.09
CA PHE A 170 2.38 -19.35 -2.21
C PHE A 170 3.35 -20.28 -2.95
N THR A 171 3.63 -21.46 -2.41
CA THR A 171 4.61 -22.41 -2.95
C THR A 171 4.19 -23.88 -2.77
N GLU A 172 2.98 -24.17 -2.33
CA GLU A 172 2.51 -25.53 -2.01
C GLU A 172 2.59 -26.44 -3.23
N ASN A 173 2.18 -25.93 -4.39
CA ASN A 173 2.15 -26.67 -5.65
C ASN A 173 3.40 -26.40 -6.52
N THR A 174 4.40 -25.70 -6.00
CA THR A 174 5.67 -25.49 -6.69
C THR A 174 6.70 -26.49 -6.18
N THR A 175 7.59 -26.96 -7.06
CA THR A 175 8.70 -27.83 -6.67
C THR A 175 9.97 -27.45 -7.42
N GLY A 176 11.11 -27.65 -6.75
CA GLY A 176 12.44 -27.55 -7.36
C GLY A 176 12.83 -26.11 -7.69
N VAL A 177 13.16 -25.84 -8.96
CA VAL A 177 13.65 -24.52 -9.38
C VAL A 177 12.56 -23.43 -9.22
N TRP A 178 11.29 -23.81 -9.34
CA TRP A 178 10.16 -22.86 -9.27
C TRP A 178 9.96 -22.25 -7.87
N ASP A 179 10.37 -22.95 -6.81
CA ASP A 179 10.33 -22.47 -5.42
C ASP A 179 11.20 -21.23 -5.20
N TRP A 180 12.25 -21.09 -6.03
CA TRP A 180 13.16 -19.95 -6.00
C TRP A 180 12.83 -18.89 -7.04
N VAL A 181 12.39 -19.32 -8.23
CA VAL A 181 12.07 -18.39 -9.33
C VAL A 181 10.91 -17.47 -8.96
N LEU A 182 9.85 -17.99 -8.35
CA LEU A 182 8.67 -17.18 -8.05
C LEU A 182 8.93 -16.09 -7.01
N PRO A 183 9.50 -16.38 -5.81
CA PRO A 183 9.94 -15.33 -4.89
C PRO A 183 10.95 -14.38 -5.54
N GLY A 184 11.86 -14.91 -6.38
CA GLY A 184 12.83 -14.10 -7.14
C GLY A 184 12.17 -13.07 -8.06
N ILE A 185 11.14 -13.47 -8.80
CA ILE A 185 10.36 -12.56 -9.67
C ILE A 185 9.66 -11.49 -8.83
N ILE A 186 9.06 -11.85 -7.70
CA ILE A 186 8.35 -10.90 -6.82
C ILE A 186 9.33 -9.90 -6.20
N VAL A 187 10.48 -10.37 -5.71
CA VAL A 187 11.55 -9.50 -5.21
C VAL A 187 12.08 -8.59 -6.31
N ALA A 188 12.35 -9.11 -7.51
CA ALA A 188 12.89 -8.33 -8.62
C ALA A 188 11.90 -7.25 -9.08
N THR A 189 10.63 -7.62 -9.30
CA THR A 189 9.59 -6.67 -9.71
C THR A 189 9.28 -5.64 -8.63
N GLY A 190 9.19 -6.05 -7.36
CA GLY A 190 9.04 -5.15 -6.22
C GLY A 190 10.22 -4.18 -6.07
N THR A 191 11.45 -4.67 -6.20
CA THR A 191 12.67 -3.85 -6.13
C THR A 191 12.76 -2.87 -7.30
N LEU A 192 12.40 -3.28 -8.52
CA LEU A 192 12.34 -2.41 -9.69
C LEU A 192 11.29 -1.29 -9.53
N LEU A 193 10.11 -1.64 -8.99
CA LEU A 193 9.08 -0.66 -8.66
C LEU A 193 9.60 0.35 -7.62
N ASN A 194 10.24 -0.14 -6.56
CA ASN A 194 10.70 0.70 -5.46
C ASN A 194 11.95 1.55 -5.77
N SER A 195 12.81 1.08 -6.66
CA SER A 195 13.99 1.81 -7.11
C SER A 195 13.65 2.90 -8.12
N LYS A 196 12.89 2.59 -9.17
CA LYS A 196 12.66 3.51 -10.30
C LYS A 196 11.42 4.38 -10.15
N LEU A 197 10.33 3.87 -9.58
CA LEU A 197 9.04 4.57 -9.56
C LEU A 197 8.78 5.27 -8.23
N THR A 198 8.88 4.57 -7.10
CA THR A 198 8.50 5.13 -5.78
C THR A 198 9.68 5.71 -5.00
N LYS A 199 10.93 5.37 -5.37
CA LYS A 199 12.19 5.82 -4.72
C LYS A 199 12.21 5.50 -3.22
N ARG A 200 11.85 4.27 -2.87
CA ARG A 200 11.70 3.76 -1.49
C ARG A 200 12.81 2.79 -1.06
N MET A 201 13.89 2.67 -1.83
CA MET A 201 15.03 1.82 -1.46
C MET A 201 15.66 2.17 -0.10
N PRO A 202 15.81 3.45 0.31
CA PRO A 202 16.30 3.77 1.65
C PRO A 202 15.38 3.26 2.76
N LEU A 203 14.05 3.27 2.53
CA LEU A 203 13.07 2.73 3.47
C LEU A 203 13.23 1.21 3.61
N ILE A 204 13.34 0.51 2.47
CA ILE A 204 13.54 -0.95 2.45
C ILE A 204 14.84 -1.30 3.18
N ALA A 205 15.92 -0.56 2.93
CA ALA A 205 17.18 -0.77 3.61
C ALA A 205 17.03 -0.60 5.12
N GLY A 206 16.40 0.49 5.59
CA GLY A 206 16.13 0.71 7.03
C GLY A 206 15.26 -0.39 7.65
N TRP A 207 14.24 -0.85 6.95
CA TRP A 207 13.36 -1.94 7.39
C TRP A 207 14.10 -3.27 7.50
N VAL A 208 14.80 -3.71 6.45
CA VAL A 208 15.49 -5.02 6.42
C VAL A 208 16.66 -5.03 7.40
N THR A 209 17.46 -3.96 7.45
CA THR A 209 18.58 -3.85 8.40
C THR A 209 18.08 -3.77 9.85
N GLY A 210 17.05 -2.97 10.11
CA GLY A 210 16.40 -2.91 11.42
C GLY A 210 15.81 -4.26 11.82
N PHE A 211 15.22 -5.00 10.87
CA PHE A 211 14.67 -6.34 11.10
C PHE A 211 15.77 -7.32 11.50
N ALA A 212 16.89 -7.32 10.77
CA ALA A 212 18.02 -8.18 11.10
C ALA A 212 18.62 -7.81 12.47
N ALA A 213 18.78 -6.51 12.76
CA ALA A 213 19.29 -6.03 14.03
C ALA A 213 18.40 -6.43 15.21
N GLN A 214 17.07 -6.25 15.11
CA GLN A 214 16.17 -6.68 16.19
C GLN A 214 16.13 -8.20 16.35
N ALA A 215 16.27 -8.96 15.27
CA ALA A 215 16.30 -10.43 15.31
C ALA A 215 17.54 -10.92 16.07
N VAL A 216 18.71 -10.36 15.76
CA VAL A 216 19.97 -10.61 16.49
C VAL A 216 19.83 -10.19 17.95
N ALA A 217 19.33 -8.98 18.22
CA ALA A 217 19.12 -8.53 19.59
C ALA A 217 18.23 -9.49 20.39
N ARG A 218 17.15 -9.99 19.78
CA ARG A 218 16.27 -10.97 20.43
C ARG A 218 16.91 -12.33 20.63
N ALA A 219 17.71 -12.80 19.67
CA ALA A 219 18.46 -14.05 19.82
C ALA A 219 19.43 -13.96 21.01
N LEU A 220 20.11 -12.81 21.16
CA LEU A 220 21.06 -12.57 22.26
C LEU A 220 20.36 -12.37 23.61
N LEU A 221 19.26 -11.61 23.66
CA LEU A 221 18.59 -11.24 24.90
C LEU A 221 17.66 -12.34 25.45
N PHE A 222 16.98 -13.08 24.57
CA PHE A 222 15.98 -14.09 24.95
C PHE A 222 16.41 -15.53 24.65
N GLY A 223 17.64 -15.74 24.17
CA GLY A 223 18.19 -17.07 23.87
C GLY A 223 17.50 -17.81 22.71
N ALA A 224 16.72 -17.10 21.89
CA ALA A 224 16.03 -17.71 20.75
C ALA A 224 17.03 -18.07 19.63
N PRO A 225 16.86 -19.21 18.93
CA PRO A 225 17.70 -19.54 17.78
C PRO A 225 17.64 -18.43 16.73
N LEU A 226 18.81 -17.92 16.31
CA LEU A 226 18.88 -16.82 15.34
C LEU A 226 18.11 -17.14 14.05
N ALA A 227 18.22 -18.38 13.56
CA ALA A 227 17.48 -18.87 12.40
C ALA A 227 15.96 -18.70 12.57
N ALA A 228 15.41 -19.00 13.75
CA ALA A 228 13.99 -18.84 14.03
C ALA A 228 13.57 -17.36 14.07
N THR A 229 14.41 -16.49 14.61
CA THR A 229 14.12 -15.04 14.64
C THR A 229 14.19 -14.38 13.25
N LEU A 230 14.99 -14.95 12.33
CA LEU A 230 15.14 -14.48 10.95
C LEU A 230 14.18 -15.17 9.97
N ALA A 231 13.58 -16.29 10.36
CA ALA A 231 12.68 -17.09 9.52
C ALA A 231 11.60 -16.26 8.79
N PRO A 232 10.99 -15.20 9.35
CA PRO A 232 10.00 -14.41 8.62
C PRO A 232 10.52 -13.82 7.29
N VAL A 233 11.82 -13.54 7.15
CA VAL A 233 12.40 -12.97 5.92
C VAL A 233 12.23 -13.87 4.71
N THR A 234 12.19 -15.19 4.91
CA THR A 234 12.04 -16.15 3.82
C THR A 234 10.59 -16.30 3.36
N GLY A 235 9.62 -15.83 4.15
CA GLY A 235 8.21 -15.91 3.82
C GLY A 235 7.78 -14.89 2.77
N LEU A 236 6.94 -15.31 1.82
CA LEU A 236 6.47 -14.39 0.79
C LEU A 236 5.63 -13.23 1.36
N ALA A 237 4.92 -13.44 2.47
CA ALA A 237 4.22 -12.37 3.19
C ALA A 237 5.17 -11.22 3.59
N PHE A 238 6.39 -11.54 4.03
CA PHE A 238 7.41 -10.53 4.35
C PHE A 238 7.88 -9.78 3.11
N VAL A 239 8.07 -10.48 1.99
CA VAL A 239 8.44 -9.88 0.70
C VAL A 239 7.35 -8.93 0.20
N LEU A 240 6.08 -9.37 0.25
CA LEU A 240 4.94 -8.58 -0.17
C LEU A 240 4.75 -7.35 0.71
N PHE A 241 4.85 -7.52 2.02
CA PHE A 241 4.81 -6.40 2.97
C PHE A 241 5.93 -5.39 2.71
N THR A 242 7.16 -5.88 2.55
CA THR A 242 8.34 -5.04 2.30
C THR A 242 8.21 -4.25 0.99
N ASN A 243 7.76 -4.89 -0.09
CA ASN A 243 7.74 -4.26 -1.40
C ASN A 243 6.49 -3.43 -1.68
N TYR A 244 5.39 -3.67 -0.96
CA TYR A 244 4.10 -3.10 -1.32
C TYR A 244 3.29 -2.49 -0.17
N MET A 245 3.60 -2.80 1.09
CA MET A 245 2.90 -2.20 2.24
C MET A 245 3.75 -1.16 2.95
N VAL A 246 4.95 -1.52 3.41
CA VAL A 246 5.85 -0.58 4.12
C VAL A 246 6.29 0.55 3.22
N THR A 247 6.43 0.29 1.92
CA THR A 247 6.92 1.24 0.91
C THR A 247 5.81 2.09 0.27
N ASP A 248 4.58 2.02 0.77
CA ASP A 248 3.48 2.82 0.20
C ASP A 248 3.85 4.32 0.22
N PRO A 249 3.96 4.96 -0.96
CA PRO A 249 4.44 6.32 -1.04
C PRO A 249 3.48 7.35 -0.44
N ALA A 250 2.21 7.01 -0.25
CA ALA A 250 1.23 7.91 0.34
C ALA A 250 1.42 8.07 1.86
N THR A 251 1.88 7.01 2.54
CA THR A 251 1.94 6.91 4.01
C THR A 251 3.35 7.09 4.57
N THR A 252 4.36 7.08 3.70
CA THR A 252 5.78 7.11 4.07
C THR A 252 6.46 8.47 3.84
N PRO A 253 7.52 8.82 4.62
CA PRO A 253 8.29 10.06 4.43
C PRO A 253 8.98 10.12 3.07
N THR A 254 9.16 11.32 2.50
CA THR A 254 9.83 11.49 1.19
C THR A 254 11.35 11.53 1.27
N ARG A 255 11.92 12.19 2.29
CA ARG A 255 13.38 12.35 2.44
C ARG A 255 14.08 11.00 2.75
N PRO A 256 15.21 10.66 2.10
CA PRO A 256 15.90 9.37 2.29
C PRO A 256 16.28 9.06 3.74
N ARG A 257 16.79 10.04 4.50
CA ARG A 257 17.13 9.84 5.92
C ARG A 257 15.90 9.46 6.76
N ASN A 258 14.77 10.14 6.52
CA ASN A 258 13.52 9.88 7.24
C ASN A 258 12.90 8.54 6.81
N GLN A 259 13.14 8.11 5.56
CA GLN A 259 12.74 6.79 5.09
C GLN A 259 13.47 5.67 5.85
N VAL A 260 14.80 5.81 6.05
CA VAL A 260 15.59 4.85 6.84
C VAL A 260 15.06 4.78 8.28
N PHE A 261 14.89 5.92 8.94
CA PHE A 261 14.33 5.97 10.31
C PHE A 261 12.93 5.37 10.39
N PHE A 262 12.08 5.62 9.39
CA PHE A 262 10.75 5.03 9.34
C PHE A 262 10.83 3.50 9.25
N GLY A 263 11.61 2.95 8.32
CA GLY A 263 11.79 1.51 8.20
C GLY A 263 12.36 0.87 9.48
N PHE A 264 13.36 1.51 10.08
CA PHE A 264 13.95 1.06 11.34
C PHE A 264 12.95 1.10 12.49
N ALA A 265 12.11 2.14 12.58
CA ALA A 265 11.07 2.24 13.60
C ALA A 265 10.02 1.12 13.46
N VAL A 266 9.60 0.78 12.23
CA VAL A 266 8.68 -0.35 12.01
C VAL A 266 9.33 -1.65 12.48
N ALA A 267 10.62 -1.86 12.19
CA ALA A 267 11.34 -3.05 12.65
C ALA A 267 11.50 -3.11 14.17
N ALA A 268 11.79 -1.98 14.82
CA ALA A 268 11.89 -1.89 16.27
C ALA A 268 10.56 -2.24 16.96
N ILE A 269 9.44 -1.65 16.50
CA ILE A 269 8.12 -1.96 17.04
C ILE A 269 7.75 -3.43 16.78
N TYR A 270 8.07 -3.97 15.59
CA TYR A 270 7.89 -5.39 15.31
C TYR A 270 8.65 -6.29 16.30
N GLY A 271 9.91 -5.94 16.60
CA GLY A 271 10.73 -6.65 17.57
C GLY A 271 10.10 -6.64 18.98
N VAL A 272 9.65 -5.48 19.44
CA VAL A 272 8.95 -5.33 20.74
C VAL A 272 7.69 -6.19 20.78
N LEU A 273 6.81 -6.07 19.77
CA LEU A 273 5.56 -6.82 19.71
C LEU A 273 5.81 -8.34 19.71
N THR A 274 6.80 -8.80 18.94
CA THR A 274 7.11 -10.24 18.89
C THR A 274 7.75 -10.73 20.19
N SER A 275 8.54 -9.90 20.88
CA SER A 275 9.04 -10.20 22.23
C SER A 275 7.92 -10.28 23.27
N MET A 276 6.81 -9.57 23.05
CA MET A 276 5.58 -9.69 23.85
C MET A 276 4.68 -10.85 23.38
N HIS A 277 5.18 -11.74 22.52
CA HIS A 277 4.43 -12.86 21.94
C HIS A 277 3.19 -12.45 21.13
N VAL A 278 3.15 -11.23 20.60
CA VAL A 278 2.07 -10.78 19.71
C VAL A 278 2.28 -11.36 18.31
N ALA A 279 1.34 -12.20 17.87
CA ALA A 279 1.32 -12.73 16.51
C ALA A 279 1.09 -11.63 15.47
N PHE A 280 1.52 -11.87 14.23
CA PHE A 280 1.31 -10.95 13.09
C PHE A 280 1.85 -9.52 13.31
N GLY A 281 2.87 -9.37 14.16
CA GLY A 281 3.39 -8.10 14.65
C GLY A 281 3.79 -7.09 13.57
N MET A 282 4.12 -7.53 12.35
CA MET A 282 4.53 -6.63 11.26
C MET A 282 3.40 -5.69 10.81
N PHE A 283 2.16 -6.18 10.72
CA PHE A 283 1.02 -5.35 10.33
C PHE A 283 0.70 -4.32 11.42
N PHE A 284 0.71 -4.75 12.68
CA PHE A 284 0.53 -3.89 13.84
C PHE A 284 1.63 -2.84 13.96
N ALA A 285 2.89 -3.23 13.75
CA ALA A 285 4.02 -2.31 13.79
C ALA A 285 3.88 -1.18 12.76
N LEU A 286 3.48 -1.51 11.52
CA LEU A 286 3.25 -0.49 10.50
C LEU A 286 2.08 0.43 10.87
N VAL A 287 0.98 -0.10 11.43
CA VAL A 287 -0.13 0.73 11.91
C VAL A 287 0.35 1.71 12.99
N VAL A 288 1.07 1.22 14.00
CA VAL A 288 1.57 2.05 15.11
C VAL A 288 2.46 3.17 14.59
N VAL A 289 3.45 2.86 13.76
CA VAL A 289 4.39 3.87 13.24
C VAL A 289 3.67 4.88 12.34
N CYS A 290 2.76 4.43 11.47
CA CYS A 290 1.96 5.32 10.64
C CYS A 290 1.01 6.20 11.47
N ALA A 291 0.41 5.67 12.54
CA ALA A 291 -0.46 6.42 13.43
C ALA A 291 0.30 7.50 14.20
N VAL A 292 1.45 7.15 14.81
CA VAL A 292 2.33 8.11 15.51
C VAL A 292 2.79 9.21 14.56
N ARG A 293 3.22 8.85 13.34
CA ARG A 293 3.58 9.82 12.31
C ARG A 293 2.38 10.69 11.91
N GLY A 294 1.21 10.11 11.75
CA GLY A 294 -0.02 10.82 11.41
C GLY A 294 -0.41 11.85 12.47
N LEU A 295 -0.34 11.47 13.75
CA LEU A 295 -0.58 12.36 14.89
C LEU A 295 0.44 13.51 14.94
N TYR A 296 1.72 13.21 14.72
CA TYR A 296 2.76 14.23 14.62
C TYR A 296 2.46 15.25 13.50
N LEU A 297 2.14 14.77 12.29
CA LEU A 297 1.80 15.63 11.16
C LEU A 297 0.53 16.46 11.40
N TYR A 298 -0.46 15.87 12.06
CA TYR A 298 -1.69 16.56 12.43
C TYR A 298 -1.39 17.70 13.41
N GLY A 299 -0.59 17.44 14.45
CA GLY A 299 -0.17 18.43 15.42
C GLY A 299 0.61 19.58 14.78
N THR A 300 1.54 19.30 13.86
CA THR A 300 2.28 20.35 13.14
C THR A 300 1.37 21.14 12.20
N SER A 301 0.43 20.49 11.51
CA SER A 301 -0.48 21.17 10.58
C SER A 301 -1.42 22.16 11.27
N ARG A 302 -1.81 21.90 12.53
CA ARG A 302 -2.61 22.84 13.32
C ARG A 302 -1.82 24.07 13.77
N ARG A 303 -0.51 23.92 14.04
CA ARG A 303 0.37 25.02 14.44
C ARG A 303 0.70 25.98 13.30
N GLU A 304 0.59 25.53 12.05
CA GLU A 304 0.79 26.40 10.87
C GLU A 304 -0.46 27.22 10.52
N VAL A 305 -1.63 26.87 11.08
CA VAL A 305 -2.91 27.53 10.81
C VAL A 305 -3.35 28.45 11.96
N ALA A 306 -2.84 28.22 13.17
CA ALA A 306 -3.05 29.06 14.36
C ALA A 306 -1.98 30.17 14.44
#